data_AF-A0A8C9NDZ0-F1
#
_entry.id   AF-A0A8C9NDZ0-F1
#
_cell.length_a   1.000
_cell.length_b   1.000
_cell.length_c   1.000
_cell.angle_alpha   90.00
_cell.angle_beta   90.00
_cell.angle_gamma   90.00
#
_symmetry.space_group_name_H-M   'P 1'
#
loop_
_entity.id
_entity.type
_entity.pdbx_description
1 polymer ?
#
loop_
_entity_poly.entity_id
_entity_poly.type
_entity_poly.pdbx_seq_one_letter_code
_entity_poly.pdbx_strand_id
1 'polypeptide(L)'
;MQFLQILSRKPGSLEVLFQIPFCQKQFPYTCLSTSACVYSKKKKGNSYDQVDQEKYKNLVHSVISYKTSAQTPETILEEDHLLYGPPTKHTPPIKAGTRTPRNWVPLINPSKRILPVRSDSNVPMKIRLQRTKMPSVTRILQQTLSPQQVFYLERWKQKMIEELGKEGFEEYTKNLFLQGELFHSALESIFLSEETAARDQGEDDVVAGYLSSVERVLQDISEVKALESGVHHETLQYLGLVDCVAKYQGQLCVIDWKTSEKPKPLLQNTYDNPLQVAAYIGAINHDANYDFQVRCGLVVVAYKDGSPAHPHFMDPDLCSQYWNKWLLRLEEYMDKN
;
A
#
# COMPACT_ATOMS: atom_id res chain seq x y z
N MET A 1 14.23 -50.90 48.89
CA MET A 1 13.32 -52.04 48.66
C MET A 1 13.24 -52.29 47.16
N GLN A 2 13.44 -53.56 46.77
CA GLN A 2 13.29 -54.22 45.45
C GLN A 2 14.13 -53.65 44.26
N PHE A 3 15.17 -54.34 43.74
CA PHE A 3 15.20 -55.57 42.89
C PHE A 3 14.36 -55.41 41.60
N LEU A 4 14.72 -55.75 40.35
CA LEU A 4 15.70 -56.61 39.65
C LEU A 4 16.01 -55.97 38.27
N GLN A 5 17.25 -55.90 37.79
CA GLN A 5 17.97 -56.84 36.89
C GLN A 5 17.41 -57.07 35.46
N ILE A 6 18.12 -56.62 34.40
CA ILE A 6 19.10 -57.32 33.50
C ILE A 6 18.44 -58.17 32.39
N LEU A 7 18.79 -57.86 31.12
CA LEU A 7 19.24 -58.73 29.99
C LEU A 7 18.66 -58.22 28.65
N SER A 8 19.43 -57.53 27.81
CA SER A 8 20.41 -58.05 26.83
C SER A 8 19.79 -58.80 25.64
N ARG A 9 19.87 -58.18 24.45
CA ARG A 9 20.36 -58.80 23.19
C ARG A 9 20.45 -57.76 22.05
N LYS A 10 21.66 -57.53 21.55
CA LYS A 10 22.00 -56.93 20.23
C LYS A 10 21.72 -57.96 19.10
N PRO A 11 22.07 -57.71 17.82
CA PRO A 11 21.88 -56.54 16.94
C PRO A 11 21.14 -56.95 15.63
N GLY A 12 20.59 -55.98 14.89
CA GLY A 12 20.01 -56.20 13.56
C GLY A 12 20.43 -55.09 12.60
N SER A 13 21.30 -55.46 11.66
CA SER A 13 21.80 -54.66 10.55
C SER A 13 20.69 -54.23 9.59
N LEU A 14 20.78 -53.01 9.07
CA LEU A 14 20.37 -52.67 7.70
C LEU A 14 21.12 -51.40 7.27
N GLU A 15 22.33 -51.64 6.76
CA GLU A 15 23.01 -50.75 5.82
C GLU A 15 22.15 -50.64 4.55
N VAL A 16 21.87 -49.42 4.11
CA VAL A 16 21.47 -49.16 2.72
C VAL A 16 22.57 -48.31 2.10
N LEU A 17 23.58 -49.03 1.61
CA LEU A 17 24.50 -48.59 0.57
C LEU A 17 23.74 -48.63 -0.76
N PHE A 18 23.53 -47.49 -1.39
CA PHE A 18 23.41 -47.44 -2.85
C PHE A 18 24.64 -46.75 -3.42
N GLN A 19 25.58 -47.60 -3.83
CA GLN A 19 26.73 -47.23 -4.65
C GLN A 19 26.27 -46.87 -6.07
N ILE A 20 26.88 -45.80 -6.54
CA ILE A 20 26.94 -45.32 -7.92
C ILE A 20 27.63 -46.39 -8.80
N PRO A 21 27.07 -46.77 -9.96
CA PRO A 21 27.85 -47.37 -11.01
C PRO A 21 28.37 -46.27 -11.95
N PHE A 22 29.66 -45.98 -11.79
CA PHE A 22 30.48 -45.32 -12.79
C PHE A 22 30.78 -46.36 -13.88
N CYS A 23 30.34 -46.14 -15.12
CA CYS A 23 30.83 -46.90 -16.26
C CYS A 23 31.25 -45.93 -17.37
N GLN A 24 32.57 -45.79 -17.50
CA GLN A 24 33.27 -45.13 -18.59
C GLN A 24 33.35 -46.04 -19.82
N LYS A 25 33.19 -45.43 -21.00
CA LYS A 25 33.87 -45.65 -22.31
C LYS A 25 32.88 -45.28 -23.42
N GLN A 26 33.20 -44.63 -24.53
CA GLN A 26 34.40 -44.00 -25.07
C GLN A 26 33.89 -43.15 -26.26
N PHE A 27 34.40 -41.94 -26.45
CA PHE A 27 34.22 -41.14 -27.67
C PHE A 27 34.87 -41.84 -28.88
N PRO A 28 34.45 -41.50 -30.11
CA PRO A 28 35.36 -40.70 -30.93
C PRO A 28 34.73 -39.59 -31.79
N TYR A 29 35.42 -38.44 -31.75
CA TYR A 29 35.88 -37.56 -32.83
C TYR A 29 34.93 -36.73 -33.73
N THR A 30 35.29 -35.43 -33.74
CA THR A 30 35.41 -34.50 -34.90
C THR A 30 34.10 -34.00 -35.56
N CYS A 31 33.93 -32.75 -35.99
CA CYS A 31 34.90 -31.79 -36.54
C CYS A 31 34.28 -30.37 -36.65
N LEU A 32 35.17 -29.38 -36.51
CA LEU A 32 35.32 -28.14 -37.29
C LEU A 32 34.51 -26.86 -37.02
N SER A 33 35.33 -25.82 -37.08
CA SER A 33 35.16 -24.39 -36.88
C SER A 33 34.84 -23.65 -38.19
N THR A 34 34.37 -22.41 -38.03
CA THR A 34 34.41 -21.25 -38.95
C THR A 34 33.70 -21.33 -40.30
N SER A 35 32.73 -20.42 -40.53
CA SER A 35 32.95 -19.28 -41.45
C SER A 35 31.72 -18.36 -41.52
N ALA A 36 31.98 -17.07 -41.63
CA ALA A 36 31.02 -16.04 -41.98
C ALA A 36 30.82 -16.02 -43.50
N CYS A 37 29.58 -15.80 -43.95
CA CYS A 37 29.27 -15.36 -45.31
C CYS A 37 28.19 -14.28 -45.27
N VAL A 38 28.48 -13.17 -45.94
CA VAL A 38 27.59 -12.02 -46.16
C VAL A 38 26.85 -12.21 -47.50
N TYR A 39 25.70 -11.51 -47.63
CA TYR A 39 24.93 -11.15 -48.84
C TYR A 39 23.85 -12.10 -49.37
N SER A 40 22.56 -11.71 -49.20
CA SER A 40 21.69 -11.20 -50.30
C SER A 40 20.18 -11.41 -50.04
N LYS A 41 19.41 -10.36 -50.28
CA LYS A 41 17.94 -10.25 -50.17
C LYS A 41 17.18 -11.26 -51.05
N LYS A 42 16.15 -11.93 -50.50
CA LYS A 42 14.90 -12.28 -51.21
C LYS A 42 13.69 -12.24 -50.27
N LYS A 43 12.67 -11.48 -50.69
CA LYS A 43 11.33 -11.30 -50.11
C LYS A 43 10.66 -12.64 -49.78
N LYS A 44 10.18 -12.79 -48.54
CA LYS A 44 9.04 -13.65 -48.19
C LYS A 44 7.87 -12.73 -47.83
N GLY A 45 6.77 -12.83 -48.59
CA GLY A 45 5.53 -12.13 -48.29
C GLY A 45 4.98 -12.60 -46.95
N ASN A 46 4.65 -11.64 -46.09
CA ASN A 46 4.09 -11.87 -44.76
C ASN A 46 2.61 -12.27 -44.89
N SER A 47 2.20 -13.29 -44.16
CA SER A 47 0.84 -13.87 -44.17
C SER A 47 -0.20 -12.98 -43.44
N TYR A 48 0.02 -11.67 -43.37
CA TYR A 48 -0.80 -10.72 -42.61
C TYR A 48 -1.69 -9.82 -43.47
N ASP A 49 -1.62 -9.92 -44.80
CA ASP A 49 -2.37 -9.05 -45.73
C ASP A 49 -3.81 -9.52 -46.04
N GLN A 50 -4.40 -10.38 -45.22
CA GLN A 50 -5.81 -10.77 -45.33
C GLN A 50 -6.62 -10.57 -44.04
N VAL A 51 -6.16 -9.67 -43.16
CA VAL A 51 -7.02 -9.20 -42.07
C VAL A 51 -7.85 -8.04 -42.62
N ASP A 52 -9.15 -8.30 -42.79
CA ASP A 52 -10.16 -7.29 -43.10
C ASP A 52 -10.09 -6.18 -42.03
N GLN A 53 -9.39 -5.11 -42.38
CA GLN A 53 -9.09 -4.00 -41.48
C GLN A 53 -10.36 -3.32 -41.00
N GLU A 54 -11.43 -3.37 -41.79
CA GLU A 54 -12.72 -2.79 -41.46
C GLU A 54 -13.45 -3.66 -40.43
N LYS A 55 -13.37 -4.98 -40.57
CA LYS A 55 -13.86 -5.94 -39.57
C LYS A 55 -13.08 -5.85 -38.25
N TYR A 56 -11.75 -5.67 -38.30
CA TYR A 56 -10.93 -5.47 -37.11
C TYR A 56 -11.21 -4.13 -36.43
N LYS A 57 -11.38 -3.06 -37.22
CA LYS A 57 -11.74 -1.73 -36.72
C LYS A 57 -13.14 -1.70 -36.10
N ASN A 58 -14.10 -2.44 -36.66
CA ASN A 58 -15.44 -2.60 -36.10
C ASN A 58 -15.43 -3.48 -34.84
N LEU A 59 -14.57 -4.50 -34.76
CA LEU A 59 -14.38 -5.31 -33.55
C LEU A 59 -13.73 -4.47 -32.43
N VAL A 60 -12.72 -3.67 -32.75
CA VAL A 60 -12.05 -2.74 -31.82
C VAL A 60 -13.02 -1.63 -31.38
N HIS A 61 -13.82 -1.06 -32.28
CA HIS A 61 -14.88 -0.12 -31.91
C HIS A 61 -15.97 -0.76 -31.05
N SER A 62 -16.37 -2.01 -31.33
CA SER A 62 -17.37 -2.75 -30.54
C SER A 62 -16.85 -3.04 -29.12
N VAL A 63 -15.60 -3.48 -28.99
CA VAL A 63 -14.93 -3.77 -27.71
C VAL A 63 -14.62 -2.48 -26.91
N ILE A 64 -14.34 -1.36 -27.58
CA ILE A 64 -14.18 -0.04 -26.92
C ILE A 64 -15.53 0.61 -26.59
N SER A 65 -16.61 0.27 -27.30
CA SER A 65 -17.95 0.82 -27.06
C SER A 65 -18.71 0.16 -25.91
N TYR A 66 -18.32 -1.06 -25.53
CA TYR A 66 -18.86 -1.77 -24.36
C TYR A 66 -17.78 -1.92 -23.28
N LYS A 67 -17.83 -0.96 -22.35
CA LYS A 67 -17.06 -0.79 -21.11
C LYS A 67 -15.92 0.23 -21.18
N THR A 68 -16.06 1.19 -20.27
CA THR A 68 -15.05 2.11 -19.73
C THR A 68 -14.85 3.39 -20.53
N SER A 69 -15.72 4.37 -20.27
CA SER A 69 -15.36 5.78 -20.45
C SER A 69 -14.09 6.05 -19.65
N ALA A 70 -12.99 6.35 -20.34
CA ALA A 70 -11.69 6.64 -19.75
C ALA A 70 -11.60 8.07 -19.20
N GLN A 71 -12.52 8.43 -18.31
CA GLN A 71 -12.39 9.60 -17.45
C GLN A 71 -12.48 9.11 -16.01
N THR A 72 -11.32 9.06 -15.34
CA THR A 72 -11.30 8.88 -13.90
C THR A 72 -11.96 10.11 -13.28
N PRO A 73 -13.04 9.95 -12.52
CA PRO A 73 -13.73 11.07 -11.91
C PRO A 73 -12.80 11.85 -11.00
N GLU A 74 -12.81 13.18 -11.11
CA GLU A 74 -11.97 14.07 -10.30
C GLU A 74 -12.57 14.30 -8.90
N THR A 75 -13.88 14.10 -8.77
CA THR A 75 -14.63 14.30 -7.53
C THR A 75 -15.47 13.07 -7.17
N ILE A 76 -15.79 12.93 -5.88
CA ILE A 76 -16.73 11.90 -5.39
C ILE A 76 -18.10 12.01 -6.08
N LEU A 77 -18.48 13.24 -6.48
CA LEU A 77 -19.68 13.52 -7.27
C LEU A 77 -19.59 12.88 -8.65
N GLU A 78 -18.53 13.17 -9.39
CA GLU A 78 -18.35 12.60 -10.73
C GLU A 78 -18.23 11.09 -10.67
N GLU A 79 -17.60 10.54 -9.62
CA GLU A 79 -17.51 9.10 -9.40
C GLU A 79 -18.89 8.48 -9.19
N ASP A 80 -19.70 9.10 -8.33
CA ASP A 80 -21.07 8.65 -8.12
C ASP A 80 -21.93 8.79 -9.38
N HIS A 81 -21.80 9.90 -10.11
CA HIS A 81 -22.51 10.13 -11.37
C HIS A 81 -22.12 9.10 -12.45
N LEU A 82 -20.83 8.78 -12.60
CA LEU A 82 -20.32 7.83 -13.58
C LEU A 82 -20.70 6.38 -13.23
N LEU A 83 -20.75 6.04 -11.94
CA LEU A 83 -21.06 4.69 -11.48
C LEU A 83 -22.56 4.45 -11.27
N TYR A 84 -23.32 5.47 -10.93
CA TYR A 84 -24.68 5.34 -10.37
C TYR A 84 -25.72 6.30 -10.95
N GLY A 85 -25.33 7.28 -11.79
CA GLY A 85 -26.25 8.21 -12.48
C GLY A 85 -26.63 9.46 -11.65
N PRO A 86 -27.29 10.46 -12.26
CA PRO A 86 -27.55 11.74 -11.60
C PRO A 86 -28.57 11.62 -10.45
N PRO A 87 -28.26 12.18 -9.27
CA PRO A 87 -29.23 12.26 -8.19
C PRO A 87 -30.40 13.17 -8.56
N THR A 88 -31.61 12.77 -8.21
CA THR A 88 -32.81 13.62 -8.33
C THR A 88 -32.76 14.74 -7.28
N LYS A 89 -32.18 15.87 -7.70
CA LYS A 89 -32.10 17.18 -7.00
C LYS A 89 -31.00 17.31 -5.94
N HIS A 90 -29.95 18.08 -6.26
CA HIS A 90 -29.13 18.79 -5.28
C HIS A 90 -28.88 20.24 -5.71
N THR A 91 -29.04 21.15 -4.75
CA THR A 91 -28.62 22.55 -4.83
C THR A 91 -27.10 22.62 -4.62
N PRO A 92 -26.34 23.40 -5.42
CA PRO A 92 -24.89 23.50 -5.23
C PRO A 92 -24.55 24.22 -3.90
N PRO A 93 -23.43 23.85 -3.24
CA PRO A 93 -23.08 24.43 -1.94
C PRO A 93 -22.51 25.84 -2.05
N ILE A 94 -22.79 26.63 -1.02
CA ILE A 94 -22.17 27.92 -0.72
C ILE A 94 -20.69 27.67 -0.40
N LYS A 95 -19.78 28.41 -1.03
CA LYS A 95 -18.34 28.36 -0.72
C LYS A 95 -18.12 28.54 0.78
N ALA A 96 -17.63 27.51 1.46
CA ALA A 96 -17.17 27.63 2.84
C ALA A 96 -16.04 28.67 2.87
N GLY A 97 -16.21 29.73 3.67
CA GLY A 97 -15.21 30.78 3.82
C GLY A 97 -13.88 30.21 4.29
N THR A 98 -12.79 30.94 4.01
CA THR A 98 -11.41 30.61 4.38
C THR A 98 -11.25 30.62 5.91
N ARG A 99 -11.72 29.57 6.57
CA ARG A 99 -11.63 29.42 8.02
C ARG A 99 -10.19 29.04 8.36
N THR A 100 -9.53 29.83 9.19
CA THR A 100 -8.21 29.51 9.73
C THR A 100 -8.36 28.74 11.05
N PRO A 101 -7.51 27.75 11.34
CA PRO A 101 -7.52 27.07 12.64
C PRO A 101 -7.34 28.07 13.79
N ARG A 102 -8.13 27.92 14.86
CA ARG A 102 -8.00 28.66 16.12
C ARG A 102 -6.74 28.23 16.87
N ASN A 103 -6.49 26.92 16.95
CA ASN A 103 -5.34 26.34 17.64
C ASN A 103 -4.27 25.93 16.62
N TRP A 104 -3.58 26.94 16.06
CA TRP A 104 -2.57 26.70 15.05
C TRP A 104 -1.23 26.27 15.68
N VAL A 105 -0.76 25.09 15.27
CA VAL A 105 0.58 24.56 15.58
C VAL A 105 1.29 24.30 14.25
N PRO A 106 2.57 24.69 14.08
CA PRO A 106 3.29 24.46 12.83
C PRO A 106 3.47 22.96 12.56
N LEU A 107 3.50 22.54 11.29
CA LEU A 107 3.76 21.13 10.94
C LEU A 107 5.20 20.71 11.33
N ILE A 108 6.16 21.61 11.13
CA ILE A 108 7.56 21.43 11.49
C ILE A 108 7.79 22.11 12.84
N ASN A 109 8.30 21.35 13.80
CA ASN A 109 8.71 21.86 15.11
C ASN A 109 10.17 22.37 15.05
N PRO A 110 10.44 23.68 15.09
CA PRO A 110 11.81 24.21 15.03
C PRO A 110 12.60 23.94 16.32
N SER A 111 11.91 23.62 17.42
CA SER A 111 12.52 23.33 18.72
C SER A 111 12.85 21.85 18.91
N LYS A 112 12.52 21.00 17.92
CA LYS A 112 12.80 19.57 18.00
C LYS A 112 14.30 19.32 17.98
N ARG A 113 14.79 18.62 19.00
CA ARG A 113 16.18 18.19 19.05
C ARG A 113 16.37 17.05 18.06
N ILE A 114 17.09 17.32 16.98
CA ILE A 114 17.52 16.30 16.03
C ILE A 114 18.86 15.77 16.51
N LEU A 115 18.89 14.50 16.92
CA LEU A 115 20.16 13.87 17.30
C LEU A 115 20.96 13.56 16.02
N PRO A 116 22.28 13.81 16.00
CA PRO A 116 23.12 13.31 14.93
C PRO A 116 23.03 11.77 14.92
N VAL A 117 22.82 11.21 13.73
CA VAL A 117 22.63 9.78 13.47
C VAL A 117 23.61 8.96 14.30
N ARG A 118 23.11 8.23 15.30
CA ARG A 118 23.89 7.19 15.97
C ARG A 118 23.85 5.96 15.06
N SER A 119 25.02 5.52 14.63
CA SER A 119 25.26 4.44 13.66
C SER A 119 24.82 3.03 14.09
N ASP A 120 24.12 2.87 15.21
CA ASP A 120 24.22 1.60 15.96
C ASP A 120 22.91 0.81 16.06
N SER A 121 21.83 1.25 15.40
CA SER A 121 20.65 0.40 15.24
C SER A 121 20.07 0.55 13.84
N ASN A 122 20.32 -0.45 13.00
CA ASN A 122 19.65 -0.62 11.70
C ASN A 122 18.20 -1.13 11.86
N VAL A 123 17.66 -1.18 13.08
CA VAL A 123 16.33 -1.72 13.33
C VAL A 123 15.32 -0.56 13.33
N PRO A 124 14.28 -0.62 12.48
CA PRO A 124 13.21 0.38 12.48
C PRO A 124 12.56 0.54 13.86
N MET A 125 12.25 1.77 14.25
CA MET A 125 11.52 2.04 15.49
C MET A 125 10.10 1.46 15.40
N LYS A 126 9.69 0.74 16.46
CA LYS A 126 8.32 0.24 16.65
C LYS A 126 7.82 0.58 18.05
N ILE A 127 7.26 1.78 18.20
CA ILE A 127 6.73 2.24 19.49
C ILE A 127 5.33 1.63 19.67
N ARG A 128 5.12 0.94 20.79
CA ARG A 128 3.80 0.39 21.11
C ARG A 128 2.83 1.50 21.46
N LEU A 129 1.70 1.55 20.75
CA LEU A 129 0.62 2.47 21.05
C LEU A 129 -0.05 2.13 22.40
N GLN A 130 -0.07 3.08 23.32
CA GLN A 130 -0.70 2.93 24.62
C GLN A 130 -2.18 3.34 24.58
N ARG A 131 -3.01 2.68 25.39
CA ARG A 131 -4.41 3.07 25.56
C ARG A 131 -4.49 4.36 26.37
N THR A 132 -4.87 5.46 25.72
CA THR A 132 -5.06 6.77 26.36
C THR A 132 -6.47 7.31 26.07
N LYS A 133 -6.81 8.47 26.64
CA LYS A 133 -8.06 9.19 26.33
C LYS A 133 -7.99 9.94 24.99
N MET A 134 -6.82 10.04 24.36
CA MET A 134 -6.65 10.76 23.10
C MET A 134 -7.35 10.01 21.96
N PRO A 135 -8.12 10.70 21.10
CA PRO A 135 -8.68 10.10 19.90
C PRO A 135 -7.59 9.74 18.88
N SER A 136 -7.84 8.69 18.09
CA SER A 136 -6.98 8.34 16.96
C SER A 136 -7.24 9.24 15.76
N VAL A 137 -6.23 9.42 14.90
CA VAL A 137 -6.37 10.11 13.61
C VAL A 137 -7.54 9.55 12.81
N THR A 138 -7.63 8.23 12.69
CA THR A 138 -8.73 7.54 11.98
C THR A 138 -10.10 7.86 12.58
N ARG A 139 -10.23 7.88 13.91
CA ARG A 139 -11.48 8.23 14.61
C ARG A 139 -11.88 9.68 14.35
N ILE A 140 -10.93 10.61 14.40
CA ILE A 140 -11.18 12.03 14.13
C ILE A 140 -11.71 12.20 12.70
N LEU A 141 -11.01 11.64 11.71
CA LEU A 141 -11.42 11.73 10.30
C LEU A 141 -12.82 11.14 10.09
N GLN A 142 -13.10 9.96 10.64
CA GLN A 142 -14.41 9.30 10.52
C GLN A 142 -15.56 10.13 11.12
N GLN A 143 -15.38 10.74 12.29
CA GLN A 143 -16.45 11.52 12.95
C GLN A 143 -16.62 12.95 12.40
N THR A 144 -15.75 13.36 11.48
CA THR A 144 -15.76 14.69 10.87
C THR A 144 -15.95 14.65 9.36
N LEU A 145 -16.38 13.50 8.82
CA LEU A 145 -16.74 13.38 7.41
C LEU A 145 -17.77 14.44 7.03
N SER A 146 -17.57 15.05 5.85
CA SER A 146 -18.53 16.02 5.33
C SER A 146 -19.90 15.36 5.09
N PRO A 147 -21.02 16.12 5.17
CA PRO A 147 -22.35 15.56 4.90
C PRO A 147 -22.45 14.90 3.52
N GLN A 148 -21.70 15.40 2.54
CA GLN A 148 -21.62 14.85 1.20
C GLN A 148 -20.89 13.50 1.17
N GLN A 149 -19.74 13.37 1.85
CA GLN A 149 -19.03 12.09 1.97
C GLN A 149 -19.89 11.06 2.71
N VAL A 150 -20.54 11.45 3.80
CA VAL A 150 -21.46 10.57 4.55
C VAL A 150 -22.59 10.07 3.64
N PHE A 151 -23.20 10.96 2.85
CA PHE A 151 -24.26 10.60 1.92
C PHE A 151 -23.81 9.56 0.88
N TYR A 152 -22.65 9.77 0.24
CA TYR A 152 -22.15 8.82 -0.77
C TYR A 152 -21.72 7.48 -0.19
N LEU A 153 -21.12 7.47 1.01
CA LEU A 153 -20.78 6.23 1.70
C LEU A 153 -22.02 5.43 2.08
N GLU A 154 -23.08 6.09 2.57
CA GLU A 154 -24.32 5.40 2.91
C GLU A 154 -25.02 4.89 1.65
N ARG A 155 -25.06 5.67 0.56
CA ARG A 155 -25.59 5.21 -0.73
C ARG A 155 -24.86 3.98 -1.26
N TRP A 156 -23.52 4.00 -1.24
CA TRP A 156 -22.71 2.84 -1.65
C TRP A 156 -23.00 1.62 -0.78
N LYS A 157 -23.06 1.80 0.54
CA LYS A 157 -23.36 0.73 1.49
C LYS A 157 -24.74 0.11 1.25
N GLN A 158 -25.78 0.93 1.06
CA GLN A 158 -27.13 0.43 0.78
C GLN A 158 -27.14 -0.42 -0.50
N LYS A 159 -26.47 0.05 -1.57
CA LYS A 159 -26.33 -0.70 -2.81
C LYS A 159 -25.59 -2.03 -2.61
N MET A 160 -24.51 -2.07 -1.85
CA MET A 160 -23.79 -3.32 -1.58
C MET A 160 -24.64 -4.30 -0.77
N ILE A 161 -25.47 -3.82 0.16
CA ILE A 161 -26.42 -4.64 0.90
C ILE A 161 -27.53 -5.16 -0.02
N GLU A 162 -28.01 -4.36 -0.97
CA GLU A 162 -28.99 -4.79 -1.98
C GLU A 162 -28.41 -5.86 -2.92
N GLU A 163 -27.14 -5.74 -3.32
CA GLU A 163 -26.47 -6.68 -4.24
C GLU A 163 -26.03 -7.99 -3.56
N LEU A 164 -25.46 -7.92 -2.35
CA LEU A 164 -24.85 -9.07 -1.66
C LEU A 164 -25.72 -9.64 -0.54
N GLY A 165 -26.78 -8.94 -0.13
CA GLY A 165 -27.46 -9.16 1.13
C GLY A 165 -26.67 -8.64 2.34
N LYS A 166 -27.33 -8.53 3.49
CA LYS A 166 -26.70 -8.02 4.72
C LYS A 166 -25.52 -8.88 5.18
N GLU A 167 -25.69 -10.20 5.19
CA GLU A 167 -24.64 -11.15 5.60
C GLU A 167 -23.47 -11.14 4.61
N GLY A 168 -23.75 -11.10 3.30
CA GLY A 168 -22.72 -11.00 2.27
C GLY A 168 -21.93 -9.69 2.35
N PHE A 169 -22.58 -8.57 2.68
CA PHE A 169 -21.89 -7.30 2.93
C PHE A 169 -21.00 -7.33 4.18
N GLU A 170 -21.45 -7.98 5.26
CA GLU A 170 -20.64 -8.16 6.47
C GLU A 170 -19.41 -9.03 6.20
N GLU A 171 -19.56 -10.11 5.43
CA GLU A 171 -18.45 -10.97 4.99
C GLU A 171 -17.48 -10.22 4.06
N TYR A 172 -18.00 -9.51 3.05
CA TYR A 172 -17.21 -8.66 2.16
C TYR A 172 -16.35 -7.67 2.94
N THR A 173 -16.96 -6.98 3.92
CA THR A 173 -16.28 -6.01 4.77
C THR A 173 -15.19 -6.66 5.62
N LYS A 174 -15.46 -7.83 6.22
CA LYS A 174 -14.45 -8.59 6.99
C LYS A 174 -13.26 -8.99 6.11
N ASN A 175 -13.53 -9.49 4.91
CA ASN A 175 -12.49 -9.89 3.97
C ASN A 175 -11.64 -8.71 3.51
N LEU A 176 -12.25 -7.54 3.30
CA LEU A 176 -11.53 -6.31 2.94
C LEU A 176 -10.56 -5.88 4.05
N PHE A 177 -10.99 -5.92 5.32
CA PHE A 177 -10.11 -5.62 6.46
C PHE A 177 -8.99 -6.64 6.61
N LEU A 178 -9.30 -7.93 6.49
CA LEU A 178 -8.31 -9.01 6.59
C LEU A 178 -7.23 -8.88 5.50
N GLN A 179 -7.62 -8.61 4.25
CA GLN A 179 -6.67 -8.38 3.16
C GLN A 179 -5.75 -7.19 3.44
N GLY A 180 -6.29 -6.10 4.00
CA GLY A 180 -5.49 -4.95 4.43
C GLY A 180 -4.48 -5.32 5.52
N GLU A 181 -4.93 -6.02 6.57
CA GLU A 181 -4.05 -6.45 7.68
C GLU A 181 -2.93 -7.39 7.22
N LEU A 182 -3.25 -8.36 6.37
CA LEU A 182 -2.27 -9.27 5.78
C LEU A 182 -1.27 -8.52 4.89
N PHE A 183 -1.73 -7.54 4.10
CA PHE A 183 -0.87 -6.75 3.24
C PHE A 183 0.13 -5.90 4.05
N HIS A 184 -0.33 -5.21 5.10
CA HIS A 184 0.57 -4.47 6.00
C HIS A 184 1.54 -5.39 6.72
N SER A 185 1.09 -6.55 7.20
CA SER A 185 1.95 -7.54 7.86
C SER A 185 3.04 -8.07 6.91
N ALA A 186 2.70 -8.29 5.64
CA ALA A 186 3.64 -8.69 4.62
C ALA A 186 4.68 -7.59 4.33
N LEU A 187 4.26 -6.33 4.23
CA LEU A 187 5.17 -5.19 4.06
C LEU A 187 6.11 -5.01 5.24
N GLU A 188 5.60 -5.12 6.47
CA GLU A 188 6.44 -5.09 7.68
C GLU A 188 7.49 -6.21 7.63
N SER A 189 7.09 -7.42 7.26
CA SER A 189 8.00 -8.57 7.13
C SER A 189 9.05 -8.36 6.04
N ILE A 190 8.69 -7.76 4.90
CA ILE A 190 9.63 -7.44 3.81
C ILE A 190 10.72 -6.50 4.32
N PHE A 191 10.35 -5.37 4.95
CA PHE A 191 11.33 -4.41 5.43
C PHE A 191 12.24 -4.98 6.52
N LEU A 192 11.71 -5.78 7.45
CA LEU A 192 12.52 -6.44 8.49
C LEU A 192 13.41 -7.57 7.93
N SER A 193 12.96 -8.28 6.89
CA SER A 193 13.69 -9.42 6.30
C SER A 193 14.80 -8.99 5.33
N GLU A 194 14.67 -7.84 4.67
CA GLU A 194 15.74 -7.26 3.86
C GLU A 194 16.98 -6.93 4.72
N GLU A 195 16.79 -6.71 6.03
CA GLU A 195 17.85 -6.52 7.02
C GLU A 195 18.40 -7.84 7.60
N THR A 196 17.62 -8.93 7.55
CA THR A 196 18.03 -10.28 7.98
C THR A 196 17.96 -11.27 6.81
N ALA A 197 19.02 -11.37 6.02
CA ALA A 197 19.09 -12.27 4.87
C ALA A 197 18.96 -13.76 5.28
N ALA A 198 17.73 -14.29 5.36
CA ALA A 198 17.38 -15.71 5.24
C ALA A 198 15.86 -15.99 5.33
N ARG A 199 15.31 -16.45 4.18
CA ARG A 199 14.33 -17.54 3.98
C ARG A 199 12.82 -17.29 3.85
N ASP A 200 12.30 -18.13 2.93
CA ASP A 200 10.96 -18.70 2.75
C ASP A 200 9.77 -17.74 2.79
N GLN A 201 9.50 -17.17 1.61
CA GLN A 201 8.18 -16.64 1.27
C GLN A 201 7.22 -17.81 1.11
N GLY A 202 6.51 -18.16 2.18
CA GLY A 202 5.14 -18.64 2.00
C GLY A 202 4.33 -17.45 1.54
N GLU A 203 4.29 -17.19 0.23
CA GLU A 203 3.35 -16.22 -0.34
C GLU A 203 1.94 -16.68 0.04
N ASP A 204 1.29 -15.92 0.93
CA ASP A 204 -0.14 -16.05 1.10
C ASP A 204 -0.76 -15.51 -0.20
N ASP A 205 -1.26 -16.42 -1.06
CA ASP A 205 -1.86 -16.14 -2.38
C ASP A 205 -2.85 -14.96 -2.32
N VAL A 206 -3.45 -14.71 -1.14
CA VAL A 206 -4.42 -13.64 -0.87
C VAL A 206 -3.86 -12.23 -1.14
N VAL A 207 -2.56 -11.98 -0.86
CA VAL A 207 -1.95 -10.63 -0.98
C VAL A 207 -0.91 -10.52 -2.08
N ALA A 208 -0.61 -11.60 -2.80
CA ALA A 208 0.40 -11.65 -3.85
C ALA A 208 0.19 -10.58 -4.94
N GLY A 209 -1.05 -10.32 -5.33
CA GLY A 209 -1.39 -9.26 -6.28
C GLY A 209 -1.03 -7.86 -5.76
N TYR A 210 -1.33 -7.56 -4.49
CA TYR A 210 -0.97 -6.27 -3.89
C TYR A 210 0.56 -6.12 -3.74
N LEU A 211 1.27 -7.19 -3.39
CA LEU A 211 2.73 -7.18 -3.30
C LEU A 211 3.39 -6.95 -4.67
N SER A 212 2.90 -7.63 -5.70
CA SER A 212 3.31 -7.41 -7.10
C SER A 212 3.06 -5.96 -7.54
N SER A 213 1.93 -5.38 -7.12
CA SER A 213 1.55 -4.00 -7.44
C SER A 213 2.58 -2.98 -6.91
N VAL A 214 3.11 -3.17 -5.70
CA VAL A 214 4.04 -2.23 -5.05
C VAL A 214 5.51 -2.50 -5.30
N GLU A 215 5.87 -3.58 -5.98
CA GLU A 215 7.27 -4.02 -6.19
C GLU A 215 8.20 -2.87 -6.64
N ARG A 216 7.76 -2.06 -7.63
CA ARG A 216 8.54 -0.92 -8.12
C ARG A 216 8.67 0.21 -7.10
N VAL A 217 7.64 0.43 -6.28
CA VAL A 217 7.67 1.47 -5.23
C VAL A 217 8.63 1.05 -4.12
N LEU A 218 8.67 -0.25 -3.77
CA LEU A 218 9.59 -0.80 -2.77
C LEU A 218 11.06 -0.60 -3.18
N GLN A 219 11.40 -0.74 -4.47
CA GLN A 219 12.76 -0.50 -4.97
C GLN A 219 13.26 0.93 -4.78
N ASP A 220 12.34 1.90 -4.68
CA ASP A 220 12.64 3.32 -4.46
C ASP A 220 12.67 3.69 -2.96
N ILE A 221 12.40 2.73 -2.06
CA ILE A 221 12.40 2.92 -0.61
C ILE A 221 13.74 2.48 -0.02
N SER A 222 14.25 3.27 0.91
CA SER A 222 15.50 3.01 1.62
C SER A 222 15.46 3.62 3.02
N GLU A 223 16.40 3.25 3.90
CA GLU A 223 16.57 3.82 5.24
C GLU A 223 15.26 3.89 6.04
N VAL A 224 14.65 2.73 6.27
CA VAL A 224 13.44 2.63 7.09
C VAL A 224 13.76 3.06 8.53
N LYS A 225 13.08 4.10 9.01
CA LYS A 225 13.25 4.68 10.34
C LYS A 225 12.23 4.17 11.35
N ALA A 226 11.00 3.91 10.90
CA ALA A 226 9.93 3.40 11.76
C ALA A 226 8.96 2.53 10.96
N LEU A 227 8.41 1.49 11.59
CA LEU A 227 7.40 0.60 11.04
C LEU A 227 6.33 0.33 12.10
N GLU A 228 5.05 0.40 11.71
CA GLU A 228 3.88 0.12 12.56
C GLU A 228 4.04 0.75 13.97
N SER A 229 4.40 2.04 13.97
CA SER A 229 4.89 2.74 15.15
C SER A 229 3.88 3.75 15.66
N GLY A 230 3.63 3.69 16.96
CA GLY A 230 2.72 4.60 17.66
C GLY A 230 3.28 6.02 17.70
N VAL A 231 2.42 6.99 17.43
CA VAL A 231 2.74 8.43 17.49
C VAL A 231 1.69 9.15 18.32
N HIS A 232 2.11 10.20 19.02
CA HIS A 232 1.16 11.10 19.69
C HIS A 232 1.58 12.55 19.56
N HIS A 233 0.59 13.44 19.47
CA HIS A 233 0.81 14.87 19.48
C HIS A 233 0.31 15.42 20.82
N GLU A 234 1.22 15.72 21.74
CA GLU A 234 0.85 16.15 23.10
C GLU A 234 0.06 17.47 23.11
N THR A 235 0.50 18.49 22.36
CA THR A 235 -0.19 19.78 22.35
C THR A 235 -1.59 19.72 21.74
N LEU A 236 -1.77 18.97 20.64
CA LEU A 236 -3.03 18.84 19.92
C LEU A 236 -3.90 17.65 20.39
N GLN A 237 -3.40 16.87 21.34
CA GLN A 237 -4.12 15.80 22.03
C GLN A 237 -4.72 14.72 21.12
N TYR A 238 -3.96 14.23 20.12
CA TYR A 238 -4.35 13.08 19.29
C TYR A 238 -3.22 12.06 19.16
N LEU A 239 -3.55 10.84 18.75
CA LEU A 239 -2.58 9.76 18.52
C LEU A 239 -2.84 9.00 17.21
N GLY A 240 -1.89 8.15 16.83
CA GLY A 240 -1.97 7.36 15.60
C GLY A 240 -1.03 6.17 15.60
N LEU A 241 -1.21 5.30 14.61
CA LEU A 241 -0.26 4.24 14.26
C LEU A 241 0.18 4.53 12.83
N VAL A 242 1.48 4.77 12.64
CA VAL A 242 2.06 5.07 11.33
C VAL A 242 2.56 3.79 10.70
N ASP A 243 2.16 3.52 9.46
CA ASP A 243 2.55 2.30 8.75
C ASP A 243 4.07 2.25 8.57
N CYS A 244 4.65 3.29 7.97
CA CYS A 244 6.08 3.36 7.69
C CYS A 244 6.62 4.79 7.65
N VAL A 245 7.86 4.97 8.09
CA VAL A 245 8.66 6.17 7.84
C VAL A 245 9.98 5.75 7.22
N ALA A 246 10.21 6.15 5.97
CA ALA A 246 11.41 5.76 5.21
C ALA A 246 11.76 6.81 4.16
N LYS A 247 12.95 6.70 3.55
CA LYS A 247 13.31 7.53 2.39
C LYS A 247 12.71 6.94 1.13
N TYR A 248 11.84 7.70 0.48
CA TYR A 248 11.38 7.42 -0.88
C TYR A 248 12.14 8.34 -1.85
N GLN A 249 12.87 7.78 -2.81
CA GLN A 249 13.70 8.54 -3.75
C GLN A 249 14.62 9.57 -3.05
N GLY A 250 15.19 9.17 -1.91
CA GLY A 250 16.09 9.99 -1.09
C GLY A 250 15.41 11.00 -0.15
N GLN A 251 14.09 11.18 -0.22
CA GLN A 251 13.34 12.08 0.66
C GLN A 251 12.68 11.31 1.80
N LEU A 252 12.95 11.70 3.06
CA LEU A 252 12.32 11.07 4.22
C LEU A 252 10.82 11.41 4.26
N CYS A 253 9.98 10.38 4.21
CA CYS A 253 8.53 10.48 4.10
C CYS A 253 7.81 9.65 5.16
N VAL A 254 6.63 10.11 5.57
CA VAL A 254 5.60 9.22 6.13
C VAL A 254 4.95 8.51 4.95
N ILE A 255 4.95 7.18 4.97
CA ILE A 255 4.37 6.34 3.92
C ILE A 255 3.11 5.67 4.48
N ASP A 256 1.98 5.86 3.79
CA ASP A 256 0.68 5.28 4.12
C ASP A 256 0.28 4.32 3.00
N TRP A 257 0.23 3.03 3.31
CA TRP A 257 -0.07 1.97 2.36
C TRP A 257 -1.58 1.75 2.28
N LYS A 258 -2.11 1.57 1.07
CA LYS A 258 -3.55 1.38 0.85
C LYS A 258 -3.81 0.31 -0.18
N THR A 259 -4.73 -0.60 0.12
CA THR A 259 -5.28 -1.54 -0.86
C THR A 259 -6.48 -0.93 -1.57
N SER A 260 -6.66 -1.22 -2.85
CA SER A 260 -7.85 -0.83 -3.59
C SER A 260 -8.20 -1.80 -4.71
N GLU A 261 -9.50 -2.00 -4.94
CA GLU A 261 -10.00 -2.70 -6.11
C GLU A 261 -10.20 -1.77 -7.32
N LYS A 262 -10.28 -0.44 -7.08
CA LYS A 262 -10.47 0.56 -8.13
C LYS A 262 -9.21 1.40 -8.32
N PRO A 263 -8.83 1.74 -9.55
CA PRO A 263 -7.68 2.61 -9.81
C PRO A 263 -7.88 4.00 -9.21
N LYS A 264 -6.84 4.52 -8.54
CA LYS A 264 -6.77 5.87 -7.97
C LYS A 264 -5.56 6.62 -8.54
N PRO A 265 -5.62 7.11 -9.78
CA PRO A 265 -4.49 7.75 -10.43
C PRO A 265 -4.12 9.13 -9.88
N LEU A 266 -5.07 9.84 -9.25
CA LEU A 266 -4.85 11.18 -8.70
C LEU A 266 -4.95 11.17 -7.17
N LEU A 267 -4.17 12.03 -6.50
CA LEU A 267 -4.21 12.17 -5.03
C LEU A 267 -5.64 12.45 -4.51
N GLN A 268 -6.45 13.22 -5.24
CA GLN A 268 -7.85 13.50 -4.87
C GLN A 268 -8.75 12.26 -4.84
N ASN A 269 -8.40 11.20 -5.58
CA ASN A 269 -9.11 9.92 -5.53
C ASN A 269 -8.86 9.14 -4.22
N THR A 270 -7.94 9.62 -3.37
CA THR A 270 -7.60 9.03 -2.06
C THR A 270 -8.37 9.66 -0.88
N TYR A 271 -9.26 10.64 -1.16
CA TYR A 271 -10.11 11.30 -0.18
C TYR A 271 -9.34 11.86 1.04
N ASP A 272 -9.51 11.29 2.23
CA ASP A 272 -8.94 11.76 3.49
C ASP A 272 -7.52 11.18 3.75
N ASN A 273 -6.98 10.30 2.90
CA ASN A 273 -5.62 9.75 3.09
C ASN A 273 -4.52 10.83 3.19
N PRO A 274 -4.53 11.93 2.42
CA PRO A 274 -3.53 13.00 2.57
C PRO A 274 -3.65 13.72 3.92
N LEU A 275 -4.85 13.78 4.52
CA LEU A 275 -5.06 14.32 5.87
C LEU A 275 -4.45 13.40 6.92
N GLN A 276 -4.62 12.08 6.76
CA GLN A 276 -4.04 11.07 7.64
C GLN A 276 -2.50 11.16 7.63
N VAL A 277 -1.89 11.22 6.45
CA VAL A 277 -0.43 11.41 6.30
C VAL A 277 0.04 12.71 6.96
N ALA A 278 -0.63 13.84 6.70
CA ALA A 278 -0.28 15.12 7.32
C ALA A 278 -0.41 15.08 8.86
N ALA A 279 -1.44 14.42 9.38
CA ALA A 279 -1.64 14.25 10.82
C ALA A 279 -0.51 13.44 11.46
N TYR A 280 -0.05 12.38 10.80
CA TYR A 280 1.08 11.57 11.26
C TYR A 280 2.41 12.32 11.20
N ILE A 281 2.67 13.10 10.13
CA ILE A 281 3.85 13.97 10.05
C ILE A 281 3.85 14.96 11.23
N GLY A 282 2.74 15.63 11.49
CA GLY A 282 2.61 16.57 12.61
C GLY A 282 2.85 15.92 13.96
N ALA A 283 2.30 14.71 14.17
CA ALA A 283 2.51 13.95 15.40
C ALA A 283 3.99 13.57 15.58
N ILE A 284 4.60 12.93 14.58
CA ILE A 284 6.03 12.57 14.60
C ILE A 284 6.89 13.78 14.91
N ASN A 285 6.62 14.93 14.29
CA ASN A 285 7.42 16.14 14.48
C ASN A 285 7.28 16.77 15.87
N HIS A 286 6.26 16.42 16.66
CA HIS A 286 6.03 16.93 18.01
C HIS A 286 6.14 15.86 19.10
N ASP A 287 6.33 14.61 18.73
CA ASP A 287 6.54 13.49 19.64
C ASP A 287 8.01 13.43 20.08
N ALA A 288 8.26 13.43 21.38
CA ALA A 288 9.61 13.39 21.96
C ALA A 288 10.30 12.02 21.79
N ASN A 289 9.54 10.96 21.48
CA ASN A 289 10.10 9.63 21.25
C ASN A 289 10.84 9.49 19.92
N TYR A 290 10.58 10.40 18.97
CA TYR A 290 11.23 10.41 17.67
C TYR A 290 12.34 11.46 17.65
N ASP A 291 13.53 11.11 17.20
CA ASP A 291 14.70 12.01 17.16
C ASP A 291 14.95 12.66 15.79
N PHE A 292 14.02 12.49 14.85
CA PHE A 292 14.04 13.06 13.51
C PHE A 292 12.75 13.83 13.20
N GLN A 293 12.77 14.58 12.09
CA GLN A 293 11.60 15.24 11.55
C GLN A 293 11.34 14.82 10.11
N VAL A 294 10.07 14.75 9.76
CA VAL A 294 9.60 14.40 8.43
C VAL A 294 8.94 15.62 7.80
N ARG A 295 9.19 15.83 6.51
CA ARG A 295 8.65 16.98 5.75
C ARG A 295 7.77 16.57 4.60
N CYS A 296 7.90 15.33 4.13
CA CYS A 296 7.20 14.81 2.97
C CYS A 296 6.27 13.66 3.37
N GLY A 297 5.30 13.37 2.52
CA GLY A 297 4.36 12.26 2.67
C GLY A 297 4.28 11.44 1.39
N LEU A 298 3.82 10.20 1.51
CA LEU A 298 3.58 9.32 0.37
C LEU A 298 2.35 8.46 0.66
N VAL A 299 1.33 8.54 -0.19
CA VAL A 299 0.23 7.57 -0.19
C VAL A 299 0.49 6.59 -1.33
N VAL A 300 0.54 5.29 -1.03
CA VAL A 300 0.75 4.26 -2.06
C VAL A 300 -0.50 3.41 -2.18
N VAL A 301 -1.15 3.46 -3.34
CA VAL A 301 -2.34 2.64 -3.63
C VAL A 301 -1.94 1.40 -4.40
N ALA A 302 -2.04 0.25 -3.76
CA ALA A 302 -1.78 -1.08 -4.31
C ALA A 302 -3.08 -1.73 -4.83
N TYR A 303 -2.98 -2.50 -5.91
CA TYR A 303 -4.12 -3.13 -6.57
C TYR A 303 -4.07 -4.65 -6.51
N LYS A 304 -5.25 -5.24 -6.32
CA LYS A 304 -5.40 -6.69 -6.13
C LYS A 304 -5.00 -7.51 -7.36
N ASP A 305 -5.10 -6.92 -8.55
CA ASP A 305 -4.82 -7.56 -9.83
C ASP A 305 -3.32 -7.57 -10.19
N GLY A 306 -2.45 -6.98 -9.37
CA GLY A 306 -1.03 -6.85 -9.65
C GLY A 306 -0.69 -5.72 -10.62
N SER A 307 -1.66 -4.90 -11.04
CA SER A 307 -1.37 -3.70 -11.82
C SER A 307 -0.48 -2.73 -11.03
N PRO A 308 0.39 -1.94 -11.69
CA PRO A 308 1.34 -1.08 -10.98
C PRO A 308 0.66 -0.12 -10.00
N ALA A 309 1.19 -0.07 -8.78
CA ALA A 309 0.70 0.84 -7.74
C ALA A 309 0.83 2.30 -8.15
N HIS A 310 -0.03 3.15 -7.60
CA HIS A 310 0.07 4.60 -7.77
C HIS A 310 0.70 5.23 -6.52
N PRO A 311 1.95 5.71 -6.60
CA PRO A 311 2.56 6.52 -5.55
C PRO A 311 2.12 7.99 -5.70
N HIS A 312 1.48 8.53 -4.66
CA HIS A 312 1.13 9.94 -4.58
C HIS A 312 2.05 10.64 -3.60
N PHE A 313 3.16 11.17 -4.11
CA PHE A 313 4.11 11.93 -3.34
C PHE A 313 3.52 13.29 -2.93
N MET A 314 3.73 13.66 -1.67
CA MET A 314 3.33 14.93 -1.09
C MET A 314 4.59 15.69 -0.67
N ASP A 315 4.91 16.76 -1.39
CA ASP A 315 6.01 17.65 -1.05
C ASP A 315 5.71 18.47 0.23
N PRO A 316 6.69 19.20 0.79
CA PRO A 316 6.49 19.94 2.03
C PRO A 316 5.39 21.02 1.97
N ASP A 317 5.18 21.64 0.81
CA ASP A 317 4.15 22.67 0.65
C ASP A 317 2.77 22.04 0.64
N LEU A 318 2.60 20.92 -0.06
CA LEU A 318 1.36 20.16 -0.09
C LEU A 318 1.04 19.55 1.28
N CYS A 319 2.03 18.98 1.98
CA CYS A 319 1.87 18.53 3.36
C CYS A 319 1.40 19.66 4.29
N SER A 320 1.96 20.86 4.14
CA SER A 320 1.55 22.04 4.92
C SER A 320 0.11 22.47 4.63
N GLN A 321 -0.33 22.38 3.36
CA GLN A 321 -1.71 22.64 2.99
C GLN A 321 -2.69 21.64 3.61
N TYR A 322 -2.38 20.33 3.54
CA TYR A 322 -3.21 19.30 4.16
C TYR A 322 -3.16 19.33 5.69
N TRP A 323 -2.04 19.75 6.29
CA TRP A 323 -1.94 19.99 7.72
C TRP A 323 -2.95 21.04 8.20
N ASN A 324 -3.07 22.17 7.49
CA ASN A 324 -4.07 23.19 7.83
C ASN A 324 -5.50 22.64 7.74
N LYS A 325 -5.79 21.81 6.73
CA LYS A 325 -7.09 21.14 6.60
C LYS A 325 -7.33 20.13 7.73
N TRP A 326 -6.30 19.38 8.13
CA TRP A 326 -6.34 18.47 9.27
C TRP A 326 -6.65 19.20 10.58
N LEU A 327 -5.99 20.33 10.84
CA LEU A 327 -6.27 21.14 12.03
C LEU A 327 -7.74 21.58 12.10
N LEU A 328 -8.35 21.94 10.97
CA LEU A 328 -9.79 22.26 10.92
C LEU A 328 -10.67 21.05 11.25
N ARG A 329 -10.30 19.86 10.77
CA ARG A 329 -11.01 18.60 11.10
C ARG A 329 -10.86 18.24 12.57
N LEU A 330 -9.67 18.44 13.13
CA LEU A 330 -9.44 18.24 14.56
C LEU A 330 -10.28 19.22 15.40
N GLU A 331 -10.32 20.50 15.05
CA GLU A 331 -11.17 21.48 15.73
C GLU A 331 -12.66 21.13 15.64
N GLU A 332 -13.13 20.69 14.46
CA GLU A 332 -14.50 20.21 14.31
C GLU A 332 -14.80 19.02 15.23
N TYR A 333 -13.87 18.08 15.37
CA TYR A 333 -14.01 16.95 16.28
C TYR A 333 -14.11 17.40 17.74
N MET A 334 -13.25 18.35 18.15
CA MET A 334 -13.22 18.89 19.51
C MET A 334 -14.44 19.77 19.81
N ASP A 335 -15.01 20.47 18.82
CA ASP A 335 -16.24 21.23 18.99
C ASP A 335 -17.47 20.28 19.13
N LYS A 336 -17.39 19.04 18.64
CA LYS A 336 -18.48 18.04 18.70
C LYS A 336 -18.49 17.18 19.97
N ASN A 337 -17.38 17.06 20.70
CA ASN A 337 -17.19 16.09 21.80
C ASN A 337 -16.73 16.78 23.10
#